data_AF-A0A935WX02-F1
#
_entry.id   AF-A0A935WX02-F1
#
_cell.length_a   1.000
_cell.length_b   1.000
_cell.length_c   1.000
_cell.angle_alpha   90.00
_cell.angle_beta   90.00
_cell.angle_gamma   90.00
#
_symmetry.space_group_name_H-M   'P 1'
#
loop_
_entity.id
_entity.type
_entity.pdbx_description
1 polymer ?
#
loop_
_entity_poly.entity_id
_entity_poly.type
_entity_poly.pdbx_seq_one_letter_code
_entity_poly.pdbx_strand_id
1 'polypeptide(L)'
;MKNENALQGSFFVEDLTDRVEAAVLDEFDRLAERGGVLGAMETQYQRGKIQDESLTYEKMKHDGSLPIVGVNTFQNDATDYETGANNAELRRASKDEKNGCIEALRAFQTAHREEVQGALLRLKATAERGENVFRELMETAQVASLGQMTNALYEVGGRYRRNA
;
A
#
# COMPACT_ATOMS: atom_id res chain seq x y z
N MET A 1 -8.53 -8.00 -37.93
CA MET A 1 -9.11 -7.85 -36.59
C MET A 1 -8.41 -8.86 -35.69
N LYS A 2 -7.78 -8.44 -34.58
CA LYS A 2 -7.19 -9.38 -33.61
C LYS A 2 -8.32 -9.89 -32.72
N ASN A 3 -8.24 -11.14 -32.29
CA ASN A 3 -9.21 -11.74 -31.36
C ASN A 3 -9.09 -11.07 -29.98
N GLU A 4 -10.22 -10.71 -29.36
CA GLU A 4 -10.30 -10.00 -28.07
C GLU A 4 -10.52 -10.96 -26.88
N ASN A 5 -10.95 -12.20 -27.11
CA ASN A 5 -11.32 -13.19 -26.10
C ASN A 5 -10.76 -14.58 -26.44
N ALA A 6 -9.47 -14.64 -26.78
CA ALA A 6 -8.78 -15.83 -27.28
C ALA A 6 -8.81 -17.06 -26.35
N LEU A 7 -9.10 -16.88 -25.06
CA LEU A 7 -9.16 -17.95 -24.07
C LEU A 7 -10.57 -18.54 -23.88
N GLN A 8 -11.61 -17.88 -24.38
CA GLN A 8 -13.00 -18.33 -24.22
C GLN A 8 -13.24 -19.63 -25.00
N GLY A 9 -13.93 -20.60 -24.38
CA GLY A 9 -14.13 -21.94 -24.94
C GLY A 9 -13.01 -22.93 -24.63
N SER A 10 -11.96 -22.52 -23.91
CA SER A 10 -10.95 -23.45 -23.40
C SER A 10 -11.50 -24.19 -22.18
N PHE A 11 -11.68 -25.51 -22.30
CA PHE A 11 -12.13 -26.37 -21.19
C PHE A 11 -11.30 -26.20 -19.91
N PHE A 12 -9.98 -26.01 -20.03
CA PHE A 12 -9.11 -25.80 -18.87
C PHE A 12 -9.35 -24.44 -18.22
N VAL A 13 -9.52 -23.38 -19.02
CA VAL A 13 -9.73 -22.04 -18.47
C VAL A 13 -11.11 -21.96 -17.82
N GLU A 14 -12.14 -22.55 -18.43
CA GLU A 14 -13.49 -22.59 -17.86
C GLU A 14 -13.51 -23.35 -16.52
N ASP A 15 -12.93 -24.57 -16.45
CA ASP A 15 -12.83 -25.32 -15.18
C ASP A 15 -12.05 -24.54 -14.11
N LEU A 16 -10.95 -23.90 -14.50
CA LEU A 16 -10.16 -23.09 -13.57
C LEU A 16 -10.93 -21.85 -13.10
N THR A 17 -11.72 -21.23 -13.99
CA THR A 17 -12.60 -20.09 -13.65
C THR A 17 -13.62 -20.49 -12.59
N ASP A 18 -14.34 -21.59 -12.81
CA ASP A 18 -15.38 -22.07 -11.87
C ASP A 18 -14.76 -22.40 -10.50
N ARG A 19 -13.60 -23.05 -10.50
CA ARG A 19 -12.89 -23.43 -9.26
C ARG A 19 -12.39 -22.22 -8.48
N VAL A 20 -11.83 -21.23 -9.16
CA VAL A 20 -11.36 -20.00 -8.51
C VAL A 20 -12.55 -19.18 -8.01
N GLU A 21 -13.65 -19.10 -8.76
CA GLU A 21 -14.88 -18.44 -8.32
C GLU A 21 -15.41 -19.07 -7.03
N ALA A 22 -15.57 -20.39 -7.00
CA ALA A 22 -16.03 -21.11 -5.81
C ALA A 22 -15.11 -20.88 -4.61
N ALA A 23 -13.79 -20.94 -4.80
CA ALA A 23 -12.82 -20.69 -3.72
C ALA A 23 -12.88 -19.25 -3.18
N VAL A 24 -13.17 -18.26 -4.03
CA VAL A 24 -13.36 -16.86 -3.63
C VAL A 24 -14.67 -16.67 -2.86
N LEU A 25 -15.76 -17.30 -3.31
CA LEU A 25 -17.05 -17.25 -2.61
C LEU A 25 -16.95 -17.88 -1.21
N ASP A 26 -16.27 -19.01 -1.09
CA ASP A 26 -15.99 -19.63 0.21
C ASP A 26 -15.17 -18.71 1.14
N GLU A 27 -14.27 -17.90 0.58
CA GLU A 27 -13.53 -16.91 1.37
C GLU A 27 -14.41 -15.75 1.83
N PHE A 28 -15.38 -15.34 1.01
CA PHE A 28 -16.36 -14.33 1.42
C PHE A 28 -17.22 -14.81 2.57
N ASP A 29 -17.65 -16.08 2.56
CA ASP A 29 -18.39 -16.67 3.68
C ASP A 29 -17.53 -16.69 4.96
N ARG A 30 -16.25 -17.08 4.86
CA ARG A 30 -15.31 -17.01 6.00
C ARG A 30 -15.15 -15.59 6.55
N LEU A 31 -15.16 -14.57 5.70
CA LEU A 31 -15.12 -13.17 6.15
C LEU A 31 -16.45 -12.74 6.77
N ALA A 32 -17.58 -13.14 6.19
CA ALA A 32 -18.92 -12.83 6.69
C ALA A 32 -19.15 -13.38 8.11
N GLU A 33 -18.75 -14.63 8.36
CA GLU A 33 -18.80 -15.27 9.68
C GLU A 33 -17.99 -14.53 10.76
N ARG A 34 -16.99 -13.72 10.35
CA ARG A 34 -16.12 -12.92 11.23
C ARG A 34 -16.60 -11.48 11.39
N GLY A 35 -17.86 -11.19 11.07
CA GLY A 35 -18.39 -9.82 11.13
C GLY A 35 -17.98 -8.97 9.91
N GLY A 36 -17.78 -9.62 8.77
CA GLY A 36 -17.31 -8.99 7.54
C GLY A 36 -15.84 -8.57 7.60
N VAL A 37 -15.43 -7.74 6.64
CA VAL A 37 -14.02 -7.34 6.48
C VAL A 37 -13.49 -6.63 7.72
N LEU A 38 -14.27 -5.74 8.33
CA LEU A 38 -13.85 -4.97 9.50
C LEU A 38 -13.67 -5.87 10.74
N GLY A 39 -14.61 -6.78 11.01
CA GLY A 39 -14.46 -7.73 12.11
C GLY A 39 -13.30 -8.71 11.89
N ALA A 40 -13.10 -9.19 10.66
CA ALA A 40 -11.92 -9.98 10.30
C ALA A 40 -10.61 -9.22 10.49
N MET A 41 -10.59 -7.91 10.23
CA MET A 41 -9.44 -7.04 10.47
C MET A 41 -9.15 -6.86 11.95
N GLU A 42 -10.17 -6.84 12.83
CA GLU A 42 -9.96 -6.80 14.28
C GLU A 42 -9.21 -8.04 14.78
N THR A 43 -9.61 -9.23 14.30
CA THR A 43 -8.94 -10.50 14.63
C THR A 43 -7.66 -10.76 13.83
N GLN A 44 -7.19 -9.80 13.03
CA GLN A 44 -6.02 -9.92 12.14
C GLN A 44 -6.10 -11.10 11.15
N TYR A 45 -7.30 -11.54 10.76
CA TYR A 45 -7.50 -12.75 9.94
C TYR A 45 -6.74 -12.66 8.60
N GLN A 46 -6.97 -11.58 7.85
CA GLN A 46 -6.31 -11.40 6.55
C GLN A 46 -4.78 -11.31 6.71
N ARG A 47 -4.30 -10.59 7.74
CA ARG A 47 -2.86 -10.44 8.01
C ARG A 47 -2.22 -11.79 8.34
N GLY A 48 -2.83 -12.58 9.22
CA GLY A 48 -2.36 -13.91 9.60
C GLY A 48 -2.29 -14.85 8.40
N LYS A 49 -3.37 -14.91 7.60
CA LYS A 49 -3.43 -15.76 6.40
C LYS A 49 -2.35 -15.40 5.38
N ILE A 50 -2.14 -14.11 5.10
CA ILE A 50 -1.07 -13.64 4.21
C ILE A 50 0.31 -14.04 4.75
N GLN A 51 0.52 -13.94 6.06
CA GLN A 51 1.78 -14.32 6.70
C GLN A 51 2.03 -15.84 6.62
N ASP A 52 1.00 -16.65 6.84
CA ASP A 52 1.09 -18.12 6.77
C ASP A 52 1.39 -18.59 5.33
N GLU A 53 0.72 -17.99 4.34
CA GLU A 53 0.97 -18.25 2.91
C GLU A 53 2.38 -17.80 2.51
N SER A 54 2.82 -16.63 2.98
CA SER A 54 4.19 -16.14 2.76
C SER A 54 5.24 -17.07 3.35
N LEU A 55 5.03 -17.57 4.57
CA LEU A 55 5.93 -18.52 5.21
C LEU A 55 5.97 -19.85 4.45
N THR A 56 4.82 -20.32 3.96
CA THR A 56 4.72 -21.54 3.14
C THR A 56 5.50 -21.37 1.84
N TYR A 57 5.30 -20.27 1.12
CA TYR A 57 6.05 -19.94 -0.09
C TYR A 57 7.57 -19.89 0.17
N GLU A 58 8.01 -19.18 1.21
CA GLU A 58 9.42 -19.07 1.53
C GLU A 58 10.04 -20.42 1.92
N LYS A 59 9.30 -21.28 2.66
CA LYS A 59 9.73 -22.66 2.91
C LYS A 59 9.95 -23.43 1.62
N MET A 60 8.97 -23.39 0.70
CA MET A 60 9.05 -24.10 -0.58
C MET A 60 10.19 -23.58 -1.47
N LYS A 61 10.45 -22.28 -1.42
CA LYS A 61 11.59 -21.65 -2.09
C LYS A 61 12.92 -22.10 -1.50
N HIS A 62 13.03 -22.19 -0.16
CA HIS A 62 14.26 -22.58 0.51
C HIS A 62 14.56 -24.09 0.41
N ASP A 63 13.53 -24.94 0.51
CA ASP A 63 13.68 -26.40 0.41
C ASP A 63 13.76 -26.90 -1.04
N GLY A 64 13.44 -26.05 -2.03
CA GLY A 64 13.53 -26.35 -3.45
C GLY A 64 12.30 -27.05 -4.04
N SER A 65 11.26 -27.30 -3.26
CA SER A 65 9.99 -27.86 -3.75
C SER A 65 9.27 -26.92 -4.72
N LEU A 66 9.50 -25.62 -4.59
CA LEU A 66 9.16 -24.63 -5.62
C LEU A 66 10.43 -24.28 -6.43
N PRO A 67 10.59 -24.77 -7.67
CA PRO A 67 11.77 -24.47 -8.47
C PRO A 67 11.78 -23.01 -8.95
N ILE A 68 12.81 -22.27 -8.57
CA ILE A 68 13.06 -20.89 -9.00
C ILE A 68 14.43 -20.82 -9.70
N VAL A 69 14.38 -20.63 -11.02
CA VAL A 69 15.56 -20.58 -11.90
C VAL A 69 16.47 -19.42 -11.51
N GLY A 70 17.76 -19.70 -11.32
CA GLY A 70 18.77 -18.72 -10.93
C GLY A 70 18.76 -18.38 -9.43
N VAL A 71 17.90 -19.03 -8.63
CA VAL A 71 17.82 -18.83 -7.17
C VAL A 71 18.05 -20.14 -6.41
N ASN A 72 17.26 -21.18 -6.61
CA ASN A 72 17.42 -22.49 -5.93
C ASN A 72 17.68 -23.65 -6.89
N THR A 73 17.50 -23.43 -8.19
CA THR A 73 17.81 -24.38 -9.26
C THR A 73 18.42 -23.65 -10.44
N PHE A 74 19.24 -24.35 -11.24
CA PHE A 74 19.98 -23.77 -12.37
C PHE A 74 20.79 -22.51 -11.97
N GLN A 75 21.48 -22.58 -10.82
CA GLN A 75 22.41 -21.54 -10.40
C GLN A 75 23.67 -21.58 -11.27
N ASN A 76 24.28 -20.42 -11.48
CA ASN A 76 25.53 -20.32 -12.21
C ASN A 76 26.65 -19.96 -11.22
N ASP A 77 27.51 -20.92 -10.93
CA ASP A 77 28.62 -20.82 -9.96
C ASP A 77 29.64 -19.72 -10.31
N ALA A 78 29.68 -19.29 -11.57
CA ALA A 78 30.54 -18.20 -12.03
C ALA A 78 29.86 -16.81 -11.97
N THR A 79 28.60 -16.73 -11.53
CA THR A 79 27.89 -15.44 -11.40
C THR A 79 28.28 -14.76 -10.11
N ASP A 80 29.14 -13.75 -10.22
CA ASP A 80 29.33 -12.79 -9.14
C ASP A 80 28.14 -11.81 -9.13
N TYR A 81 27.15 -12.13 -8.29
CA TYR A 81 25.97 -11.30 -8.07
C TYR A 81 26.34 -9.90 -7.53
N GLU A 82 27.52 -9.73 -6.90
CA GLU A 82 27.99 -8.41 -6.48
C GLU A 82 28.43 -7.56 -7.69
N THR A 83 29.18 -8.10 -8.66
CA THR A 83 29.54 -7.32 -9.87
C THR A 83 28.35 -7.06 -10.80
N GLY A 84 27.38 -7.96 -10.86
CA GLY A 84 26.13 -7.74 -11.61
C GLY A 84 25.25 -6.64 -11.01
N ALA A 85 25.10 -6.63 -9.68
CA ALA A 85 24.34 -5.61 -8.97
C ALA A 85 25.05 -4.24 -8.95
N ASN A 86 26.38 -4.22 -8.91
CA ASN A 86 27.18 -2.98 -8.90
C ASN A 86 27.17 -2.21 -10.23
N ASN A 87 26.81 -2.85 -11.34
CA ASN A 87 26.67 -2.18 -12.65
C ASN A 87 25.25 -1.64 -12.92
N ALA A 88 24.28 -1.90 -12.04
CA ALA A 88 22.95 -1.33 -12.16
C ALA A 88 22.94 0.11 -11.63
N GLU A 89 22.62 1.08 -12.49
CA GLU A 89 22.49 2.47 -12.06
C GLU A 89 21.36 2.61 -11.04
N LEU A 90 21.71 2.93 -9.79
CA LEU A 90 20.74 3.14 -8.74
C LEU A 90 20.27 4.60 -8.74
N ARG A 91 19.00 4.82 -9.12
CA ARG A 91 18.38 6.14 -8.97
C ARG A 91 18.05 6.40 -7.51
N ARG A 92 18.74 7.37 -6.91
CA ARG A 92 18.50 7.85 -5.55
C ARG A 92 18.34 9.37 -5.58
N ALA A 93 17.50 9.90 -4.70
CA ALA A 93 17.37 11.34 -4.54
C ALA A 93 18.69 11.96 -4.08
N SER A 94 19.17 12.93 -4.84
CA SER A 94 20.35 13.74 -4.56
C SER A 94 20.16 14.61 -3.31
N LYS A 95 21.27 15.16 -2.79
CA LYS A 95 21.22 16.10 -1.66
C LYS A 95 20.52 17.40 -2.05
N ASP A 96 20.74 17.86 -3.29
CA ASP A 96 20.20 19.13 -3.77
C ASP A 96 18.68 19.06 -3.96
N GLU A 97 18.14 17.94 -4.47
CA GLU A 97 16.70 17.71 -4.53
C GLU A 97 16.05 17.74 -3.13
N LYS A 98 16.70 17.10 -2.13
CA LYS A 98 16.19 17.11 -0.74
C LYS A 98 16.20 18.52 -0.16
N ASN A 99 17.28 19.27 -0.36
CA ASN A 99 17.39 20.65 0.09
C ASN A 99 16.34 21.54 -0.59
N GLY A 100 16.14 21.38 -1.90
CA GLY A 100 15.12 22.10 -2.67
C GLY A 100 13.70 21.86 -2.12
N CYS A 101 13.36 20.62 -1.78
CA CYS A 101 12.08 20.32 -1.12
C CYS A 101 11.91 21.02 0.24
N ILE A 102 12.97 21.07 1.05
CA ILE A 102 12.94 21.73 2.37
C ILE A 102 12.78 23.26 2.21
N GLU A 103 13.50 23.86 1.29
CA GLU A 103 13.42 25.30 1.01
C GLU A 103 12.04 25.69 0.48
N ALA A 104 11.52 24.94 -0.49
CA ALA A 104 10.17 25.14 -1.02
C ALA A 104 9.10 25.03 0.08
N LEU A 105 9.22 24.03 0.98
CA LEU A 105 8.31 23.87 2.10
C LEU A 105 8.36 25.06 3.06
N ARG A 106 9.57 25.54 3.42
CA ARG A 106 9.73 26.70 4.31
C ARG A 106 9.20 27.99 3.68
N ALA A 107 9.42 28.17 2.39
CA ALA A 107 8.89 29.31 1.64
C ALA A 107 7.36 29.30 1.65
N PHE A 108 6.75 28.15 1.34
CA PHE A 108 5.29 27.97 1.39
C PHE A 108 4.72 28.26 2.79
N GLN A 109 5.32 27.69 3.84
CA GLN A 109 4.89 27.93 5.22
C GLN A 109 5.04 29.40 5.66
N THR A 110 6.04 30.10 5.12
CA THR A 110 6.24 31.52 5.42
C THR A 110 5.21 32.39 4.71
N ALA A 111 4.90 32.09 3.44
CA ALA A 111 3.92 32.82 2.65
C ALA A 111 2.51 32.76 3.24
N HIS A 112 2.13 31.64 3.86
CA HIS A 112 0.77 31.41 4.39
C HIS A 112 0.68 31.47 5.92
N ARG A 113 1.68 32.06 6.59
CA ARG A 113 1.79 32.04 8.07
C ARG A 113 0.57 32.60 8.79
N GLU A 114 -0.08 33.61 8.23
CA GLU A 114 -1.22 34.29 8.86
C GLU A 114 -2.53 33.51 8.71
N GLU A 115 -2.70 32.82 7.58
CA GLU A 115 -3.93 32.11 7.23
C GLU A 115 -3.98 30.67 7.76
N VAL A 116 -2.81 30.04 7.91
CA VAL A 116 -2.69 28.60 8.19
C VAL A 116 -3.40 28.17 9.46
N GLN A 117 -3.31 28.95 10.55
CA GLN A 117 -3.92 28.57 11.83
C GLN A 117 -5.46 28.55 11.73
N GLY A 118 -6.04 29.52 11.04
CA GLY A 118 -7.48 29.58 10.80
C GLY A 118 -7.97 28.40 9.96
N ALA A 119 -7.23 28.05 8.90
CA ALA A 119 -7.55 26.90 8.05
C ALA A 119 -7.47 25.57 8.81
N LEU A 120 -6.40 25.35 9.61
CA LEU A 120 -6.26 24.13 10.40
C LEU A 120 -7.36 24.00 11.47
N LEU A 121 -7.79 25.11 12.10
CA LEU A 121 -8.89 25.08 13.05
C LEU A 121 -10.22 24.71 12.39
N ARG A 122 -10.50 25.24 11.20
CA ARG A 122 -11.70 24.85 10.42
C ARG A 122 -11.66 23.38 10.03
N LEU A 123 -10.51 22.89 9.53
CA LEU A 123 -10.33 21.48 9.20
C LEU A 123 -10.63 20.56 10.38
N LYS A 124 -10.13 20.90 11.57
CA LYS A 124 -10.41 20.17 12.81
C LYS A 124 -11.90 20.18 13.15
N ALA A 125 -12.53 21.36 13.14
CA ALA A 125 -13.95 21.50 13.43
C ALA A 125 -14.84 20.72 12.44
N THR A 126 -14.52 20.75 11.14
CA THR A 126 -15.22 19.97 10.10
C THR A 126 -15.13 18.47 10.38
N ALA A 127 -13.95 17.98 10.78
CA ALA A 127 -13.76 16.57 11.14
C ALA A 127 -14.54 16.19 12.41
N GLU A 128 -14.51 17.03 13.45
CA GLU A 128 -15.25 16.80 14.71
C GLU A 128 -16.78 16.80 14.51
N ARG A 129 -17.28 17.62 13.59
CA ARG A 129 -18.71 17.68 13.24
C ARG A 129 -19.17 16.56 12.31
N GLY A 130 -18.27 15.70 11.83
CA GLY A 130 -18.60 14.64 10.87
C GLY A 130 -19.04 15.17 9.51
N GLU A 131 -18.63 16.38 9.15
CA GLU A 131 -18.91 17.00 7.86
C GLU A 131 -17.96 16.46 6.78
N ASN A 132 -18.14 16.90 5.53
CA ASN A 132 -17.26 16.50 4.43
C ASN A 132 -15.85 17.09 4.59
N VAL A 133 -14.96 16.33 5.21
CA VAL A 133 -13.55 16.70 5.45
C VAL A 133 -12.80 16.94 4.15
N PHE A 134 -13.09 16.19 3.07
CA PHE A 134 -12.39 16.35 1.80
C PHE A 134 -12.63 17.74 1.17
N ARG A 135 -13.83 18.30 1.33
CA ARG A 135 -14.12 19.67 0.89
C ARG A 135 -13.23 20.69 1.61
N GLU A 136 -13.15 20.61 2.94
CA GLU A 136 -12.31 21.55 3.72
C GLU A 136 -10.80 21.31 3.46
N LEU A 137 -10.40 20.08 3.13
CA LEU A 137 -9.02 19.79 2.71
C LEU A 137 -8.63 20.53 1.43
N MET A 138 -9.53 20.68 0.45
CA MET A 138 -9.25 21.43 -0.78
C MET A 138 -8.97 22.92 -0.51
N GLU A 139 -9.64 23.51 0.48
CA GLU A 139 -9.38 24.88 0.92
C GLU A 139 -8.11 24.97 1.77
N THR A 140 -7.95 24.04 2.72
CA THR A 140 -6.82 24.03 3.65
C THR A 140 -5.49 23.77 2.94
N ALA A 141 -5.47 22.94 1.89
CA ALA A 141 -4.28 22.61 1.12
C ALA A 141 -3.68 23.81 0.36
N GLN A 142 -4.45 24.88 0.15
CA GLN A 142 -3.94 26.10 -0.47
C GLN A 142 -2.98 26.87 0.44
N VAL A 143 -3.08 26.68 1.77
CA VAL A 143 -2.35 27.47 2.78
C VAL A 143 -1.61 26.62 3.82
N ALA A 144 -1.86 25.31 3.87
CA ALA A 144 -1.24 24.38 4.81
C ALA A 144 -0.54 23.23 4.10
N SER A 145 0.66 22.89 4.57
CA SER A 145 1.41 21.73 4.04
C SER A 145 0.79 20.40 4.48
N LEU A 146 1.12 19.32 3.77
CA LEU A 146 0.69 17.95 4.10
C LEU A 146 0.93 17.60 5.57
N GLY A 147 2.13 17.89 6.10
CA GLY A 147 2.46 17.61 7.48
C GLY A 147 1.62 18.39 8.49
N GLN A 148 1.30 19.66 8.19
CA GLN A 148 0.44 20.48 9.05
C GLN A 148 -1.00 19.94 9.09
N MET A 149 -1.57 19.58 7.92
CA MET A 149 -2.92 19.00 7.84
C MET A 149 -3.00 17.64 8.53
N THR A 150 -2.03 16.74 8.28
CA THR A 150 -1.99 15.42 8.90
C THR A 150 -1.89 15.50 10.42
N ASN A 151 -1.04 16.39 10.96
CA ASN A 151 -0.93 16.56 12.40
C ASN A 151 -2.20 17.14 13.02
N ALA A 152 -2.86 18.10 12.36
CA ALA A 152 -4.14 18.65 12.82
C ALA A 152 -5.23 17.56 12.86
N LEU A 153 -5.30 16.70 11.84
CA LEU A 153 -6.24 15.57 11.83
C LEU A 153 -5.89 14.50 12.87
N TYR A 154 -4.62 14.31 13.23
CA TYR A 154 -4.24 13.40 14.32
C TYR A 154 -4.73 13.86 15.70
N GLU A 155 -4.89 15.17 15.93
CA GLU A 155 -5.41 15.70 17.20
C GLU A 155 -6.89 15.34 17.41
N VAL A 156 -7.67 15.24 16.33
CA VAL A 156 -9.13 15.02 16.39
C VAL A 156 -9.57 13.61 15.97
N GLY A 157 -8.87 12.99 15.02
CA GLY A 157 -9.18 11.66 14.47
C GLY A 157 -8.30 10.53 15.02
N GLY A 158 -7.31 10.86 15.86
CA GLY A 158 -6.35 9.91 16.39
C GLY A 158 -5.31 9.45 15.37
N ARG A 159 -4.42 8.55 15.80
CA ARG A 159 -3.38 7.95 14.96
C ARG A 159 -3.67 6.47 14.81
N TYR A 160 -3.40 5.92 13.63
CA TYR A 160 -3.43 4.48 13.44
C TYR A 160 -2.49 3.81 14.45
N ARG A 161 -3.05 2.87 15.22
CA ARG A 161 -2.28 2.05 16.17
C ARG A 161 -2.04 0.69 15.52
N ARG A 162 -0.80 0.23 15.54
CA ARG A 162 -0.49 -1.15 15.17
C ARG A 162 -1.14 -2.06 16.21
N ASN A 163 -2.05 -2.93 15.78
CA ASN A 163 -2.51 -4.03 16.61
C ASN A 163 -1.32 -4.97 16.83
N ALA A 164 -0.98 -5.20 18.09
CA ALA A 164 0.10 -6.10 18.52
C ALA A 164 -0.34 -7.55 18.39
#